data_AF-A0A7C5TCV9-F1
#
_entry.id   AF-A0A7C5TCV9-F1
#
_cell.length_a   1.000
_cell.length_b   1.000
_cell.length_c   1.000
_cell.angle_alpha   90.00
_cell.angle_beta   90.00
_cell.angle_gamma   90.00
#
_symmetry.space_group_name_H-M   'P 1'
#
loop_
_entity.id
_entity.type
_entity.pdbx_description
1 polymer ?
#
loop_
_entity_poly.entity_id
_entity_poly.type
_entity_poly.pdbx_seq_one_letter_code
_entity_poly.pdbx_strand_id
1 'polypeptide(L)'
;MAEKRRYRIVHEAYLVEWLGITYPAGTWKTNVPLGDKLIRKEEPLTPEERRQLGGMLGANIDAIAVLPTEVHLIEAMVRHEPGAIEDLLKYRELLPHTTGLEPLTNRPIKLILVTPLELGWYEQFANKLGVEIRHYRPPWILEYLHTYPRKYWRGQLSRLT
;
A
#
# COMPACT_ATOMS: atom_id res chain seq x y z
N MET A 1 -11.37 -3.12 34.45
CA MET A 1 -11.84 -3.14 33.05
C MET A 1 -10.73 -2.56 32.19
N ALA A 2 -10.36 -3.20 31.08
CA ALA A 2 -9.30 -2.65 30.22
C ALA A 2 -9.77 -1.32 29.61
N GLU A 3 -9.02 -0.25 29.85
CA GLU A 3 -9.31 1.07 29.29
C GLU A 3 -9.38 0.98 27.75
N LYS A 4 -10.50 1.45 27.19
CA LYS A 4 -10.75 1.37 25.74
C LYS A 4 -9.81 2.35 25.06
N ARG A 5 -8.76 1.83 24.43
CA ARG A 5 -7.72 2.63 23.77
C ARG A 5 -8.32 3.54 22.70
N ARG A 6 -7.88 4.81 22.69
CA ARG A 6 -8.22 5.76 21.61
C ARG A 6 -7.52 5.32 20.33
N TYR A 7 -8.30 5.09 19.27
CA TYR A 7 -7.76 4.76 17.95
C TYR A 7 -6.94 5.94 17.42
N ARG A 8 -5.71 5.66 16.95
CA ARG A 8 -4.83 6.65 16.31
C ARG A 8 -4.69 6.28 14.84
N ILE A 9 -5.02 7.22 13.97
CA ILE A 9 -4.74 7.12 12.54
C ILE A 9 -3.25 7.43 12.36
N VAL A 10 -2.48 6.45 11.89
CA VAL A 10 -1.02 6.55 11.72
C VAL A 10 -0.54 6.20 10.32
N HIS A 11 -1.36 5.48 9.55
CA HIS A 11 -0.99 4.92 8.26
C HIS A 11 -0.59 5.99 7.26
N GLU A 12 -1.45 6.99 7.07
CA GLU A 12 -1.22 8.07 6.11
C GLU A 12 0.01 8.91 6.47
N ALA A 13 0.16 9.29 7.75
CA ALA A 13 1.34 10.03 8.20
C ALA A 13 2.64 9.23 7.98
N TYR A 14 2.61 7.92 8.24
CA TYR A 14 3.74 7.01 8.03
C TYR A 14 4.14 6.93 6.55
N LEU A 15 3.17 6.70 5.67
CA LEU A 15 3.38 6.61 4.24
C LEU A 15 3.88 7.95 3.66
N VAL A 16 3.22 9.06 3.99
CA VAL A 16 3.57 10.39 3.47
C VAL A 16 4.96 10.84 3.90
N GLU A 17 5.36 10.58 5.16
CA GLU A 17 6.72 10.89 5.61
C GLU A 17 7.76 10.10 4.82
N TRP A 18 7.53 8.78 4.64
CA TRP A 18 8.42 7.95 3.84
C TRP A 18 8.50 8.39 2.37
N LEU A 19 7.37 8.73 1.76
CA LEU A 19 7.32 9.24 0.38
C LEU A 19 8.10 10.55 0.24
N GLY A 20 7.91 11.48 1.17
CA GLY A 20 8.53 12.80 1.15
C GLY A 20 10.06 12.80 1.30
N ILE A 21 10.61 11.80 1.98
CA ILE A 21 12.07 11.63 2.08
C ILE A 21 12.67 10.77 0.96
N THR A 22 11.86 9.90 0.35
CA THR A 22 12.34 8.90 -0.62
C THR A 22 12.26 9.40 -2.06
N TYR A 23 11.21 10.15 -2.39
CA TYR A 23 10.93 10.57 -3.77
C TYR A 23 10.95 12.08 -3.91
N PRO A 24 11.34 12.61 -5.10
CA PRO A 24 11.22 14.02 -5.38
C PRO A 24 9.78 14.53 -5.25
N ALA A 25 9.63 15.79 -4.83
CA ALA A 25 8.32 16.41 -4.75
C ALA A 25 7.60 16.40 -6.12
N GLY A 26 6.31 16.06 -6.11
CA GLY A 26 5.49 16.01 -7.33
C GLY A 26 5.61 14.74 -8.17
N THR A 27 6.50 13.80 -7.80
CA THR A 27 6.63 12.52 -8.52
C THR A 27 5.74 11.42 -7.92
N TRP A 28 4.99 11.69 -6.87
CA TRP A 28 4.15 10.68 -6.21
C TRP A 28 2.76 11.21 -5.88
N LYS A 29 1.81 10.29 -5.77
CA LYS A 29 0.42 10.53 -5.37
C LYS A 29 -0.04 9.41 -4.45
N THR A 30 -0.91 9.73 -3.49
CA THR A 30 -1.52 8.75 -2.57
C THR A 30 -2.97 8.47 -2.95
N ASN A 31 -3.53 7.37 -2.44
CA ASN A 31 -4.93 6.96 -2.61
C ASN A 31 -5.36 6.94 -4.08
N VAL A 32 -4.62 6.20 -4.92
CA VAL A 32 -4.85 6.19 -6.36
C VAL A 32 -5.84 5.07 -6.72
N PRO A 33 -7.01 5.39 -7.29
CA PRO A 33 -7.94 4.37 -7.76
C PRO A 33 -7.40 3.65 -8.99
N LEU A 34 -7.61 2.34 -9.06
CA LEU A 34 -7.16 1.46 -10.13
C LEU A 34 -8.30 0.61 -10.69
N GLY A 35 -8.21 0.30 -11.99
CA GLY A 35 -9.05 -0.68 -12.66
C GLY A 35 -10.44 -0.20 -13.08
N ASP A 36 -10.66 1.12 -13.20
CA ASP A 36 -11.97 1.70 -13.52
C ASP A 36 -12.56 1.17 -14.85
N LYS A 37 -11.72 0.73 -15.80
CA LYS A 37 -12.19 0.16 -17.07
C LYS A 37 -12.79 -1.24 -16.94
N LEU A 38 -12.52 -1.96 -15.84
CA LEU A 38 -13.08 -3.29 -15.58
C LEU A 38 -14.46 -3.21 -14.91
N ILE A 39 -14.91 -2.02 -14.49
CA ILE A 39 -16.23 -1.83 -13.92
C ILE A 39 -17.27 -2.07 -15.02
N ARG A 40 -18.17 -3.04 -14.79
CA ARG A 40 -19.26 -3.37 -15.72
C ARG A 40 -20.13 -2.13 -15.92
N LYS A 41 -20.33 -1.76 -17.19
CA LYS A 41 -21.11 -0.57 -17.60
C LYS A 41 -22.62 -0.80 -17.63
N GLU A 42 -23.08 -2.01 -17.33
CA GLU A 42 -24.45 -2.45 -17.60
C GLU A 42 -25.49 -1.90 -16.63
N GLU A 43 -25.06 -1.36 -15.48
CA GLU A 43 -25.97 -0.63 -14.60
C GLU A 43 -25.80 0.88 -14.81
N PRO A 44 -26.87 1.63 -15.10
CA PRO A 44 -26.83 3.09 -15.11
C PRO A 44 -26.64 3.59 -13.68
N LEU A 45 -25.38 3.64 -13.25
CA LEU A 45 -25.00 4.15 -11.95
C LEU A 45 -25.23 5.66 -11.91
N THR A 46 -25.93 6.12 -10.88
CA THR A 46 -25.99 7.54 -10.53
C THR A 46 -24.57 8.08 -10.27
N PRO A 47 -24.35 9.40 -10.35
CA PRO A 47 -23.05 10.00 -10.00
C PRO A 47 -22.59 9.65 -8.57
N GLU A 48 -23.52 9.39 -7.66
CA GLU A 48 -23.23 9.02 -6.28
C GLU A 48 -22.82 7.55 -6.16
N GLU A 49 -23.56 6.64 -6.80
CA GLU A 49 -23.16 5.23 -6.89
C GLU A 49 -21.82 5.08 -7.61
N ARG A 50 -21.55 5.89 -8.65
CA ARG A 50 -20.24 5.88 -9.33
C ARG A 50 -19.10 6.29 -8.38
N ARG A 51 -19.32 7.27 -7.50
CA ARG A 51 -18.34 7.65 -6.47
C ARG A 51 -18.16 6.56 -5.43
N GLN A 52 -19.26 5.96 -4.98
CA GLN A 52 -19.24 4.89 -3.98
C GLN A 52 -18.62 3.62 -4.55
N LEU A 53 -18.93 3.22 -5.78
CA LEU A 53 -18.39 2.02 -6.42
C LEU A 53 -16.92 2.20 -6.81
N GLY A 54 -16.51 3.40 -7.23
CA GLY A 54 -15.09 3.73 -7.42
C GLY A 54 -14.28 3.69 -6.11
N GLY A 55 -14.91 3.93 -4.95
CA GLY A 55 -14.28 3.87 -3.63
C GLY A 55 -14.45 2.56 -2.86
N MET A 56 -15.54 1.81 -3.09
CA MET A 56 -15.96 0.62 -2.31
C MET A 56 -15.79 -0.70 -3.06
N LEU A 57 -15.89 -0.70 -4.41
CA LEU A 57 -15.58 -1.86 -5.26
C LEU A 57 -14.29 -1.67 -6.07
N GLY A 58 -13.80 -0.44 -6.16
CA GLY A 58 -12.54 -0.10 -6.83
C GLY A 58 -11.33 -0.44 -5.96
N ALA A 59 -10.31 -1.01 -6.58
CA ALA A 59 -8.99 -1.13 -5.97
C ALA A 59 -8.40 0.26 -5.76
N ASN A 60 -7.91 0.56 -4.56
CA ASN A 60 -7.19 1.81 -4.27
C ASN A 60 -5.82 1.45 -3.74
N ILE A 61 -4.77 1.83 -4.48
CA ILE A 61 -3.40 1.66 -3.99
C ILE A 61 -3.02 2.84 -3.10
N ASP A 62 -2.31 2.54 -2.02
CA ASP A 62 -1.80 3.51 -1.06
C ASP A 62 -1.01 4.64 -1.72
N ALA A 63 -0.06 4.30 -2.60
CA ALA A 63 0.66 5.28 -3.39
C ALA A 63 1.22 4.76 -4.72
N ILE A 64 1.40 5.69 -5.65
CA ILE A 64 2.19 5.49 -6.88
C ILE A 64 3.27 6.56 -6.95
N ALA A 65 4.51 6.16 -7.20
CA ALA A 65 5.57 7.07 -7.61
C ALA A 65 5.90 6.88 -9.10
N VAL A 66 5.84 7.96 -9.86
CA VAL A 66 6.12 7.99 -11.30
C VAL A 66 7.46 8.67 -11.53
N LEU A 67 8.48 7.87 -11.81
CA LEU A 67 9.83 8.33 -12.11
C LEU A 67 10.06 8.36 -13.64
N PRO A 68 11.12 9.01 -14.12
CA PRO A 68 11.41 9.07 -15.56
C PRO A 68 11.55 7.68 -16.21
N THR A 69 12.16 6.73 -15.51
CA THR A 69 12.51 5.41 -16.04
C THR A 69 11.67 4.26 -15.49
N GLU A 70 10.93 4.47 -14.40
CA GLU A 70 10.21 3.40 -13.71
C GLU A 70 9.00 3.93 -12.94
N VAL A 71 8.15 3.01 -12.50
CA VAL A 71 6.93 3.30 -11.74
C VAL A 71 6.93 2.40 -10.51
N HIS A 72 6.70 2.98 -9.34
CA HIS A 72 6.63 2.21 -8.10
C HIS A 72 5.18 2.18 -7.63
N LEU A 73 4.65 0.98 -7.44
CA LEU A 73 3.39 0.72 -6.75
C LEU A 73 3.74 0.42 -5.29
N ILE A 74 3.18 1.20 -4.37
CA ILE A 74 3.60 1.22 -2.97
C ILE A 74 2.39 0.94 -2.10
N GLU A 75 2.56 -0.02 -1.18
CA GLU A 75 1.64 -0.32 -0.09
C GLU A 75 2.35 -0.09 1.25
N ALA A 76 1.69 0.55 2.20
CA ALA A 76 2.18 0.69 3.56
C ALA A 76 1.52 -0.34 4.47
N MET A 77 2.29 -0.94 5.37
CA MET A 77 1.77 -1.88 6.36
C MET A 77 2.35 -1.55 7.72
N VAL A 78 1.66 -0.72 8.50
CA VAL A 78 2.10 -0.31 9.84
C VAL A 78 1.83 -1.40 10.88
N ARG A 79 0.73 -2.12 10.73
CA ARG A 79 0.37 -3.29 11.54
C ARG A 79 0.20 -4.47 10.59
N HIS A 80 0.19 -5.69 11.14
CA HIS A 80 -0.02 -6.84 10.28
C HIS A 80 -1.39 -6.78 9.60
N GLU A 81 -1.36 -6.67 8.27
CA GLU A 81 -2.51 -6.60 7.40
C GLU A 81 -2.39 -7.76 6.39
N PRO A 82 -3.18 -8.84 6.57
CA PRO A 82 -3.19 -9.93 5.62
C PRO A 82 -3.57 -9.40 4.23
N GLY A 83 -2.80 -9.77 3.21
CA GLY A 83 -3.11 -9.42 1.82
C GLY A 83 -2.25 -8.32 1.22
N ALA A 84 -1.43 -7.58 1.97
CA ALA A 84 -0.66 -6.45 1.40
C ALA A 84 0.22 -6.81 0.18
N ILE A 85 0.82 -8.02 0.17
CA ILE A 85 1.54 -8.54 -1.00
C ILE A 85 0.58 -8.86 -2.16
N GLU A 86 -0.54 -9.50 -1.85
CA GLU A 86 -1.57 -9.83 -2.84
C GLU A 86 -2.15 -8.56 -3.46
N ASP A 87 -2.37 -7.52 -2.67
CA ASP A 87 -2.85 -6.21 -3.11
C ASP A 87 -1.88 -5.59 -4.11
N LEU A 88 -0.58 -5.54 -3.81
CA LEU A 88 0.43 -5.07 -4.77
C LEU A 88 0.44 -5.86 -6.09
N LEU A 89 0.30 -7.18 -6.03
CA LEU A 89 0.21 -8.02 -7.22
C LEU A 89 -1.07 -7.72 -8.02
N LYS A 90 -2.21 -7.59 -7.34
CA LYS A 90 -3.49 -7.20 -7.98
C LYS A 90 -3.38 -5.81 -8.62
N TYR A 91 -2.79 -4.83 -7.93
CA TYR A 91 -2.65 -3.47 -8.44
C TYR A 91 -1.78 -3.39 -9.69
N ARG A 92 -0.73 -4.22 -9.78
CA ARG A 92 0.06 -4.35 -11.01
C ARG A 92 -0.81 -4.76 -12.20
N GLU A 93 -1.69 -5.74 -12.01
CA GLU A 93 -2.58 -6.24 -13.06
C GLU A 93 -3.69 -5.23 -13.42
N LEU A 94 -4.08 -4.37 -12.49
CA LEU A 94 -5.12 -3.35 -12.71
C LEU A 94 -4.61 -2.08 -13.39
N LEU A 95 -3.30 -1.80 -13.32
CA LEU A 95 -2.70 -0.59 -13.89
C LEU A 95 -2.99 -0.39 -15.40
N PRO A 96 -2.90 -1.41 -16.28
CA PRO A 96 -3.27 -1.28 -17.70
C PRO A 96 -4.75 -0.96 -17.93
N HIS A 97 -5.59 -1.28 -16.95
CA HIS A 97 -7.03 -1.07 -16.98
C HIS A 97 -7.47 0.21 -16.24
N THR A 98 -6.53 1.11 -15.99
CA THR A 98 -6.79 2.37 -15.28
C THR A 98 -6.70 3.57 -16.22
N THR A 99 -7.77 4.33 -16.33
CA THR A 99 -7.86 5.52 -17.20
C THR A 99 -6.80 6.55 -16.83
N GLY A 100 -5.96 6.90 -17.81
CA GLY A 100 -4.88 7.89 -17.68
C GLY A 100 -3.56 7.33 -17.13
N LEU A 101 -3.52 6.08 -16.65
CA LEU A 101 -2.31 5.42 -16.15
C LEU A 101 -1.78 4.33 -17.08
N GLU A 102 -2.47 4.02 -18.17
CA GLU A 102 -2.09 3.01 -19.14
C GLU A 102 -0.66 3.23 -19.71
N PRO A 103 -0.24 4.47 -20.03
CA PRO A 103 1.11 4.70 -20.53
C PRO A 103 2.23 4.33 -19.54
N LEU A 104 1.90 4.26 -18.24
CA LEU A 104 2.85 3.89 -17.18
C LEU A 104 3.32 2.44 -17.30
N THR A 105 2.50 1.57 -17.92
CA THR A 105 2.79 0.14 -18.08
C THR A 105 3.95 -0.14 -19.04
N ASN A 106 4.35 0.84 -19.85
CA ASN A 106 5.52 0.77 -20.73
C ASN A 106 6.85 0.91 -19.97
N ARG A 107 6.82 1.20 -18.67
CA ARG A 107 8.00 1.33 -17.82
C ARG A 107 8.09 0.11 -16.88
N PRO A 108 9.30 -0.26 -16.43
CA PRO A 108 9.47 -1.19 -15.32
C PRO A 108 8.60 -0.79 -14.12
N ILE A 109 7.82 -1.75 -13.61
CA ILE A 109 6.98 -1.59 -12.43
C ILE A 109 7.68 -2.27 -11.25
N LYS A 110 7.99 -1.51 -10.21
CA LYS A 110 8.44 -2.05 -8.92
C LYS A 110 7.28 -2.10 -7.94
N LEU A 111 7.18 -3.20 -7.21
CA LEU A 111 6.19 -3.38 -6.15
C LEU A 111 6.92 -3.22 -4.82
N ILE A 112 6.43 -2.31 -3.97
CA ILE A 112 7.12 -1.95 -2.72
C ILE A 112 6.13 -2.04 -1.57
N LEU A 113 6.47 -2.85 -0.56
CA LEU A 113 5.79 -2.87 0.72
C LEU A 113 6.64 -2.11 1.75
N VAL A 114 6.17 -0.96 2.20
CA VAL A 114 6.83 -0.18 3.25
C VAL A 114 6.27 -0.53 4.62
N THR A 115 7.12 -0.94 5.55
CA THR A 115 6.66 -1.42 6.86
C THR A 115 7.67 -1.15 7.97
N PRO A 116 7.23 -0.85 9.21
CA PRO A 116 8.12 -0.83 10.36
C PRO A 116 8.32 -2.24 10.95
N LEU A 117 7.62 -3.26 10.46
CA LEU A 117 7.59 -4.59 11.05
C LEU A 117 8.71 -5.47 10.52
N GLU A 118 9.39 -6.21 11.40
CA GLU A 118 10.24 -7.33 10.99
C GLU A 118 9.38 -8.46 10.43
N LEU A 119 9.66 -8.94 9.21
CA LEU A 119 8.83 -9.92 8.49
C LEU A 119 9.43 -11.33 8.43
N GLY A 120 10.73 -11.51 8.67
CA GLY A 120 11.41 -12.82 8.65
C GLY A 120 11.21 -13.55 7.32
N TRP A 121 10.81 -14.83 7.35
CA TRP A 121 10.51 -15.62 6.14
C TRP A 121 9.54 -14.93 5.17
N TYR A 122 8.58 -14.14 5.67
CA TYR A 122 7.61 -13.46 4.81
C TYR A 122 8.25 -12.45 3.86
N GLU A 123 9.39 -11.85 4.24
CA GLU A 123 10.18 -10.99 3.35
C GLU A 123 10.82 -11.78 2.21
N GLN A 124 11.35 -12.98 2.49
CA GLN A 124 11.87 -13.85 1.43
C GLN A 124 10.76 -14.29 0.47
N PHE A 125 9.57 -14.57 0.99
CA PHE A 125 8.40 -14.89 0.19
C PHE A 125 7.96 -13.71 -0.69
N ALA A 126 7.91 -12.50 -0.14
CA ALA A 126 7.62 -11.27 -0.88
C ALA A 126 8.60 -11.05 -2.05
N ASN A 127 9.91 -11.17 -1.76
CA ASN A 127 10.96 -11.00 -2.76
C ASN A 127 10.84 -12.02 -3.90
N LYS A 128 10.47 -13.27 -3.62
CA LYS A 128 10.23 -14.30 -4.65
C LYS A 128 9.06 -13.94 -5.58
N LEU A 129 8.10 -13.16 -5.11
CA LEU A 129 6.98 -12.65 -5.89
C LEU A 129 7.28 -11.30 -6.57
N GLY A 130 8.52 -10.79 -6.46
CA GLY A 130 8.93 -9.51 -7.03
C GLY A 130 8.47 -8.30 -6.23
N VAL A 131 8.09 -8.48 -4.96
CA VAL A 131 7.75 -7.40 -4.03
C VAL A 131 8.95 -7.07 -3.15
N GLU A 132 9.45 -5.84 -3.26
CA GLU A 132 10.51 -5.31 -2.43
C GLU A 132 9.97 -4.88 -1.07
N ILE A 133 10.63 -5.30 0.01
CA ILE A 133 10.32 -4.84 1.36
C ILE A 133 11.20 -3.64 1.71
N ARG A 134 10.56 -2.54 2.16
CA ARG A 134 11.25 -1.35 2.66
C ARG A 134 10.95 -1.15 4.13
N HIS A 135 11.96 -1.41 4.96
CA HIS A 135 11.86 -1.15 6.39
C HIS A 135 12.03 0.33 6.69
N TYR A 136 10.99 0.97 7.20
CA TYR A 136 11.04 2.36 7.63
C TYR A 136 10.53 2.49 9.07
N ARG A 137 11.39 2.99 9.96
CA ARG A 137 11.18 2.94 11.42
C ARG A 137 11.48 4.30 12.08
N PRO A 138 10.76 5.37 11.71
CA PRO A 138 10.92 6.64 12.40
C PRO A 138 10.60 6.49 13.90
N PRO A 139 11.24 7.25 14.81
CA PRO A 139 11.06 7.07 16.25
C PRO A 139 9.59 7.04 16.70
N TRP A 140 8.75 7.91 16.14
CA TRP A 140 7.33 8.00 16.49
C TRP A 140 6.53 6.74 16.12
N ILE A 141 6.91 6.00 15.06
CA ILE A 141 6.20 4.76 14.72
C ILE A 141 6.56 3.64 15.69
N LEU A 142 7.80 3.60 16.16
CA LEU A 142 8.22 2.65 17.18
C LEU A 142 7.54 2.94 18.52
N GLU A 143 7.47 4.21 18.93
CA GLU A 143 6.69 4.64 20.08
C GLU A 143 5.23 4.22 19.97
N TYR A 144 4.62 4.43 18.81
CA TYR A 144 3.26 3.99 18.53
C TYR A 144 3.12 2.46 18.62
N LEU A 145 4.01 1.67 18.01
CA LEU A 145 3.97 0.21 18.08
C LEU A 145 4.15 -0.30 19.51
N HIS A 146 4.99 0.35 20.31
CA HIS A 146 5.20 0.01 21.72
C HIS A 146 3.96 0.23 22.59
N THR A 147 2.97 0.99 22.12
CA THR A 147 1.65 1.05 22.78
C THR A 147 0.85 -0.25 22.64
N TYR A 148 1.19 -1.12 21.69
CA TYR A 148 0.55 -2.43 21.45
C TYR A 148 1.25 -3.57 22.21
N PRO A 149 0.55 -4.69 22.49
CA PRO A 149 1.20 -5.91 22.97
C PRO A 149 2.34 -6.35 22.04
N ARG A 150 3.42 -6.90 22.62
CA ARG A 150 4.65 -7.31 21.89
C ARG A 150 4.43 -8.16 20.64
N LYS A 151 3.34 -8.93 20.58
CA LYS A 151 3.00 -9.75 19.40
C LYS A 151 2.71 -8.92 18.13
N TYR A 152 2.43 -7.62 18.27
CA TYR A 152 2.18 -6.70 17.16
C TYR A 152 3.41 -5.88 16.74
N TRP A 153 4.54 -6.05 17.43
CA TRP A 153 5.78 -5.32 17.10
C TRP A 153 6.52 -5.96 15.91
N ARG A 154 6.04 -7.10 15.42
CA ARG A 154 6.60 -7.85 14.29
C ARG A 154 5.48 -8.34 13.39
N GLY A 155 5.81 -8.63 12.14
CA GLY A 155 4.90 -9.29 11.21
C GLY A 155 4.61 -10.72 11.63
N GLN A 156 3.49 -11.27 11.14
CA GLN A 156 3.26 -12.71 11.24
C GLN A 156 4.38 -13.47 10.52
N LEU A 157 4.66 -14.69 10.99
CA LEU A 157 5.73 -15.56 10.46
C LEU A 157 7.16 -15.03 10.60
N SER A 158 7.36 -13.87 11.25
CA SER A 158 8.68 -13.27 11.51
C SER A 158 9.65 -14.12 12.35
N ARG A 159 9.17 -15.23 12.93
CA ARG A 159 10.00 -16.20 13.67
C ARG A 159 10.49 -17.35 12.81
N LEU A 160 9.97 -17.49 11.59
CA LEU A 160 10.42 -18.49 10.62
C LEU A 160 11.64 -17.91 9.88
N THR A 161 12.63 -18.77 9.62
CA THR A 161 13.88 -18.45 8.93
C THR A 161 13.91 -19.07 7.54
#